data_AF-A0A2G9TNC0-F1
#
_entry.id   AF-A0A2G9TNC0-F1
#
_cell.length_a   1.000
_cell.length_b   1.000
_cell.length_c   1.000
_cell.angle_alpha   90.00
_cell.angle_beta   90.00
_cell.angle_gamma   90.00
#
_symmetry.space_group_name_H-M   'P 1'
#
loop_
_entity.id
_entity.type
_entity.pdbx_description
1 polymer ?
#
loop_
_entity_poly.entity_id
_entity_poly.type
_entity_poly.pdbx_seq_one_letter_code
_entity_poly.pdbx_strand_id
1 'polypeptide(L)'
;LSFREAIDSSAGFLVGIKINSVEFQDRGLGLEDAKSMCGIVEIRPVFKETVVYLTGGFRTAPAMVNAVLEGTTDGIGLGRPTTAEPDLPAKILRGECLSAPNAIPNQDDYMLTSTVSNMQMGQMGKRPFAESKSVCDGIADLSHPEEAENFKKASEVYFKQMKETAERNEAIHGVMEYKNIVT
;
A
#
# COMPACT_ATOMS: atom_id res chain seq x y z
N LEU A 1 1.79 34.30 6.43
CA LEU A 1 2.96 33.40 6.39
C LEU A 1 2.57 32.19 5.57
N SER A 2 2.96 32.18 4.30
CA SER A 2 2.83 31.01 3.45
C SER A 2 3.89 29.96 3.82
N PHE A 3 3.65 28.69 3.50
CA PHE A 3 4.61 27.61 3.78
C PHE A 3 5.98 27.88 3.16
N ARG A 4 6.02 28.44 1.93
CA ARG A 4 7.27 28.75 1.21
C ARG A 4 7.94 30.06 1.65
N GLU A 5 7.22 30.95 2.34
CA GLU A 5 7.86 32.04 3.08
C GLU A 5 8.58 31.53 4.34
N ALA A 6 8.09 30.44 4.93
CA ALA A 6 8.69 29.84 6.13
C ALA A 6 9.81 28.83 5.79
N ILE A 7 9.69 28.11 4.67
CA ILE A 7 10.65 27.10 4.20
C ILE A 7 11.05 27.43 2.77
N ASP A 8 12.18 28.13 2.66
CA ASP A 8 12.75 28.55 1.38
C ASP A 8 13.19 27.35 0.51
N SER A 9 13.13 27.50 -0.81
CA SER A 9 13.49 26.43 -1.76
C SER A 9 14.97 26.07 -1.71
N SER A 10 15.85 26.99 -1.30
CA SER A 10 17.29 26.71 -1.10
C SER A 10 17.57 25.69 0.00
N ALA A 11 16.60 25.43 0.89
CA ALA A 11 16.72 24.39 1.91
C ALA A 11 16.74 22.97 1.32
N GLY A 12 16.41 22.80 0.02
CA GLY A 12 16.26 21.49 -0.60
C GLY A 12 15.06 20.69 -0.07
N PHE A 13 14.18 21.34 0.69
CA PHE A 13 13.00 20.72 1.28
C PHE A 13 11.93 20.45 0.20
N LEU A 14 11.65 19.16 -0.03
CA LEU A 14 10.64 18.70 -0.96
C LEU A 14 9.25 18.87 -0.35
N VAL A 15 8.31 19.41 -1.14
CA VAL A 15 6.90 19.51 -0.76
C VAL A 15 6.11 18.62 -1.70
N GLY A 16 5.48 17.58 -1.15
CA GLY A 16 4.58 16.70 -1.87
C GLY A 16 3.12 16.97 -1.48
N ILE A 17 2.22 16.86 -2.45
CA ILE A 17 0.77 16.94 -2.22
C ILE A 17 0.19 15.58 -2.60
N LYS A 18 -0.54 14.96 -1.67
CA LYS A 18 -1.30 13.74 -1.96
C LYS A 18 -2.72 14.13 -2.33
N ILE A 19 -3.12 13.70 -3.51
CA ILE A 19 -4.46 13.82 -4.06
C ILE A 19 -4.88 12.41 -4.48
N ASN A 20 -6.16 12.06 -4.32
CA ASN A 20 -6.67 10.88 -5.01
C ASN A 20 -7.12 11.28 -6.42
N SER A 21 -7.39 10.29 -7.27
CA SER A 21 -7.81 10.55 -8.64
C SER A 21 -9.28 10.93 -8.75
N VAL A 22 -10.10 10.58 -7.74
CA VAL A 22 -11.54 10.84 -7.71
C VAL A 22 -11.87 12.33 -7.60
N GLU A 23 -10.92 13.13 -7.11
CA GLU A 23 -11.03 14.58 -6.93
C GLU A 23 -10.95 15.36 -8.24
N PHE A 24 -10.47 14.76 -9.34
CA PHE A 24 -10.32 15.40 -10.66
C PHE A 24 -11.42 15.05 -11.66
N GLN A 25 -12.49 14.40 -11.21
CA GLN A 25 -13.54 13.88 -12.08
C GLN A 25 -14.84 14.67 -11.91
N ASP A 26 -15.33 15.31 -12.97
CA ASP A 26 -16.50 16.20 -12.97
C ASP A 26 -17.80 15.57 -12.41
N ARG A 27 -17.92 14.24 -12.35
CA ARG A 27 -19.15 13.51 -11.96
C ARG A 27 -18.97 12.28 -11.06
N GLY A 28 -17.78 12.05 -10.49
CA GLY A 28 -17.48 10.82 -9.74
C GLY A 28 -17.41 9.56 -10.63
N LEU A 29 -17.13 8.40 -10.02
CA LEU A 29 -16.85 7.15 -10.75
C LEU A 29 -18.14 6.39 -11.14
N GLY A 30 -18.37 6.26 -12.45
CA GLY A 30 -19.19 5.16 -13.00
C GLY A 30 -18.38 3.86 -13.10
N LEU A 31 -19.08 2.72 -13.16
CA LEU A 31 -18.45 1.39 -13.26
C LEU A 31 -17.55 1.22 -14.51
N GLU A 32 -17.82 1.99 -15.56
CA GLU A 32 -17.05 1.99 -16.81
C GLU A 32 -15.84 2.94 -16.76
N ASP A 33 -15.87 3.97 -15.92
CA ASP A 33 -14.75 4.92 -15.73
C ASP A 33 -13.63 4.29 -14.88
N ALA A 34 -13.98 3.40 -13.96
CA ALA A 34 -13.03 2.61 -13.16
C ALA A 34 -12.18 1.64 -14.01
N LYS A 35 -12.69 1.22 -15.18
CA LYS A 35 -11.91 0.39 -16.13
C LYS A 35 -10.93 1.24 -16.94
N SER A 36 -11.16 2.55 -17.04
CA SER A 36 -10.30 3.47 -17.75
C SER A 36 -9.23 4.01 -16.80
N MET A 37 -8.07 3.37 -16.83
CA MET A 37 -6.77 3.86 -16.35
C MET A 37 -6.31 5.16 -17.09
N CYS A 38 -7.25 5.97 -17.61
CA CYS A 38 -7.04 7.11 -18.50
C CYS A 38 -7.08 8.46 -17.77
N GLY A 39 -7.72 8.58 -16.60
CA GLY A 39 -7.77 9.88 -15.90
C GLY A 39 -6.38 10.42 -15.55
N ILE A 40 -5.40 9.53 -15.34
CA ILE A 40 -4.02 9.93 -15.08
C ILE A 40 -3.28 10.40 -16.33
N VAL A 41 -3.53 9.75 -17.47
CA VAL A 41 -3.01 10.18 -18.78
C VAL A 41 -3.61 11.54 -19.16
N GLU A 42 -4.85 11.81 -18.73
CA GLU A 42 -5.53 13.08 -18.96
C GLU A 42 -4.97 14.23 -18.10
N ILE A 43 -4.64 13.99 -16.83
CA ILE A 43 -4.08 15.04 -15.95
C ILE A 43 -2.57 15.22 -16.10
N ARG A 44 -1.81 14.18 -16.48
CA ARG A 44 -0.34 14.22 -16.58
C ARG A 44 0.17 15.40 -17.45
N PRO A 45 -0.45 15.74 -18.60
CA PRO A 45 -0.06 16.90 -19.42
C PRO A 45 -0.20 18.26 -18.71
N VAL A 46 -1.03 18.36 -17.68
CA VAL A 46 -1.23 19.60 -16.89
C VAL A 46 -0.03 19.85 -15.97
N PHE A 47 0.62 18.78 -15.49
CA PHE A 47 1.77 18.84 -14.60
C PHE A 47 3.09 19.03 -15.37
N LYS A 48 3.40 20.26 -15.74
CA LYS A 48 4.61 20.58 -16.54
C LYS A 48 5.91 20.60 -15.73
N GLU A 49 5.85 21.09 -14.50
CA GLU A 49 7.02 21.27 -13.62
C GLU A 49 6.94 20.42 -12.34
N THR A 50 5.88 19.63 -12.20
CA THR A 50 5.64 18.81 -11.01
C THR A 50 6.09 17.38 -11.26
N VAL A 51 6.86 16.83 -10.32
CA VAL A 51 7.19 15.40 -10.29
C VAL A 51 5.95 14.63 -9.83
N VAL A 52 5.43 13.78 -10.71
CA VAL A 52 4.20 13.02 -10.49
C VAL A 52 4.54 11.60 -10.05
N TYR A 53 4.08 11.21 -8.87
CA TYR A 53 4.16 9.83 -8.38
C TYR A 53 2.79 9.16 -8.44
N LEU A 54 2.73 7.95 -9.01
CA LEU A 54 1.52 7.14 -9.04
C LEU A 54 1.58 6.00 -8.05
N THR A 55 0.46 5.79 -7.35
CA THR A 55 0.36 4.80 -6.28
C THR A 55 -0.87 3.93 -6.49
N GLY A 56 -0.73 2.62 -6.28
CA GLY A 56 -1.81 1.65 -6.45
C GLY A 56 -1.66 0.84 -7.73
N GLY A 57 -2.10 -0.41 -7.71
CA GLY A 57 -2.07 -1.32 -8.87
C GLY A 57 -0.70 -1.88 -9.25
N PHE A 58 0.41 -1.18 -9.02
CA PHE A 58 1.76 -1.66 -9.39
C PHE A 58 2.17 -2.89 -8.58
N ARG A 59 2.44 -3.99 -9.30
CA ARG A 59 2.85 -5.29 -8.72
C ARG A 59 4.09 -5.89 -9.35
N THR A 60 4.42 -5.53 -10.59
CA THR A 60 5.53 -6.14 -11.33
C THR A 60 6.52 -5.07 -11.79
N ALA A 61 7.80 -5.40 -11.79
CA ALA A 61 8.87 -4.53 -12.25
C ALA A 61 8.65 -4.08 -13.71
N PRO A 62 8.26 -4.95 -14.67
CA PRO A 62 7.96 -4.51 -16.03
C PRO A 62 6.86 -3.45 -16.10
N ALA A 63 5.78 -3.58 -15.33
CA ALA A 63 4.70 -2.59 -15.32
C ALA A 63 5.17 -1.25 -14.74
N MET A 64 6.00 -1.28 -13.70
CA MET A 64 6.61 -0.09 -13.09
C MET A 64 7.55 0.61 -14.06
N VAL A 65 8.43 -0.15 -14.73
CA VAL A 65 9.38 0.36 -15.74
C VAL A 65 8.63 1.00 -16.90
N ASN A 66 7.62 0.31 -17.46
CA ASN A 66 6.85 0.84 -18.58
C ASN A 66 6.14 2.15 -18.21
N ALA A 67 5.51 2.23 -17.03
CA ALA A 67 4.84 3.45 -16.60
C ALA A 67 5.78 4.66 -16.50
N VAL A 68 7.05 4.44 -16.14
CA VAL A 68 8.07 5.50 -16.10
C VAL A 68 8.58 5.84 -17.50
N LEU A 69 8.97 4.84 -18.29
CA LEU A 69 9.54 5.05 -19.63
C LEU A 69 8.53 5.66 -20.61
N GLU A 70 7.24 5.36 -20.46
CA GLU A 70 6.15 5.92 -21.25
C GLU A 70 5.73 7.32 -20.76
N GLY A 71 6.35 7.84 -19.70
CA GLY A 71 6.06 9.18 -19.16
C GLY A 71 4.72 9.29 -18.43
N THR A 72 4.09 8.17 -18.08
CA THR A 72 2.82 8.15 -17.33
C THR A 72 3.04 8.69 -15.91
N THR A 73 4.22 8.45 -15.33
CA THR A 73 4.62 8.94 -14.01
C THR A 73 6.13 9.10 -13.92
N ASP A 74 6.58 10.01 -13.07
CA ASP A 74 8.00 10.20 -12.77
C ASP A 74 8.48 9.29 -11.62
N GLY A 75 7.56 8.62 -10.92
CA GLY A 75 7.90 7.70 -9.84
C GLY A 75 6.76 6.79 -9.38
N ILE A 76 7.12 5.67 -8.77
CA ILE A 76 6.17 4.63 -8.35
C ILE A 76 6.06 4.62 -6.83
N GLY A 77 4.84 4.69 -6.30
CA GLY A 77 4.56 4.43 -4.90
C GLY A 77 3.99 3.03 -4.68
N LEU A 78 4.56 2.32 -3.70
CA LEU A 78 4.15 1.00 -3.27
C LEU A 78 3.55 1.08 -1.86
N GLY A 79 2.40 0.43 -1.68
CA GLY A 79 1.67 0.37 -0.41
C GLY A 79 1.59 -1.05 0.12
N ARG A 80 0.44 -1.72 -0.06
CA ARG A 80 0.20 -3.10 0.45
C ARG A 80 1.34 -4.11 0.19
N PRO A 81 2.00 -4.14 -0.98
CA PRO A 81 3.13 -5.05 -1.17
C PRO A 81 4.30 -4.85 -0.18
N THR A 82 4.57 -3.61 0.23
CA THR A 82 5.69 -3.31 1.13
C THR A 82 5.36 -3.55 2.60
N THR A 83 4.09 -3.77 2.96
CA THR A 83 3.75 -4.26 4.30
C THR A 83 4.11 -5.73 4.43
N ALA A 84 3.95 -6.53 3.38
CA ALA A 84 4.38 -7.93 3.34
C ALA A 84 5.90 -8.08 3.18
N GLU A 85 6.50 -7.25 2.32
CA GLU A 85 7.93 -7.26 2.04
C GLU A 85 8.50 -5.84 2.07
N PRO A 86 8.96 -5.35 3.23
CA PRO A 86 9.50 -3.99 3.35
C PRO A 86 10.72 -3.72 2.45
N ASP A 87 11.50 -4.76 2.11
CA ASP A 87 12.64 -4.68 1.21
C ASP A 87 12.31 -4.94 -0.27
N LEU A 88 11.03 -5.11 -0.63
CA LEU A 88 10.59 -5.33 -2.01
C LEU A 88 11.19 -4.33 -3.01
N PRO A 89 11.23 -3.01 -2.76
CA PRO A 89 11.84 -2.07 -3.70
C PRO A 89 13.33 -2.39 -3.94
N ALA A 90 14.05 -2.76 -2.89
CA ALA A 90 15.46 -3.07 -2.97
C ALA A 90 15.71 -4.40 -3.70
N LYS A 91 14.88 -5.42 -3.45
CA LYS A 91 14.91 -6.70 -4.19
C LYS A 91 14.66 -6.50 -5.68
N ILE A 92 13.68 -5.67 -6.05
CA ILE A 92 13.40 -5.32 -7.45
C ILE A 92 14.62 -4.63 -8.09
N LEU A 93 15.20 -3.63 -7.42
CA LEU A 93 16.36 -2.90 -7.94
C LEU A 93 17.61 -3.78 -8.10
N ARG A 94 17.77 -4.79 -7.25
CA ARG A 94 18.86 -5.78 -7.35
C ARG A 94 18.57 -6.92 -8.34
N GLY A 95 17.36 -7.00 -8.90
CA GLY A 95 16.94 -8.09 -9.77
C GLY A 95 16.70 -9.42 -9.06
N GLU A 96 16.55 -9.41 -7.74
CA GLU A 96 16.28 -10.60 -6.92
C GLU A 96 14.85 -11.10 -7.10
N CYS A 97 13.91 -10.18 -7.38
CA CYS A 97 12.55 -10.50 -7.77
C CYS A 97 12.05 -9.50 -8.82
N LEU A 98 11.03 -9.90 -9.58
CA LEU A 98 10.38 -9.05 -10.60
C LEU A 98 8.95 -8.68 -10.24
N SER A 99 8.47 -9.07 -9.06
CA SER A 99 7.11 -8.81 -8.62
C SER A 99 6.97 -8.88 -7.11
N ALA A 100 5.94 -8.19 -6.61
CA ALA A 100 5.42 -8.38 -5.26
C ALA A 100 4.95 -9.84 -5.05
N PRO A 101 4.94 -10.33 -3.79
CA PRO A 101 4.31 -11.60 -3.45
C PRO A 101 2.85 -11.64 -3.89
N ASN A 102 2.44 -12.79 -4.41
CA ASN A 102 1.06 -13.03 -4.81
C ASN A 102 0.20 -13.40 -3.59
N ALA A 103 -0.17 -12.40 -2.81
CA ALA A 103 -1.03 -12.59 -1.66
C ALA A 103 -2.41 -13.12 -2.10
N ILE A 104 -2.85 -14.21 -1.45
CA ILE A 104 -4.09 -14.93 -1.75
C ILE A 104 -5.37 -14.11 -1.47
N PRO A 105 -5.46 -13.26 -0.43
CA PRO A 105 -6.65 -12.44 -0.21
C PRO A 105 -7.04 -11.62 -1.45
N ASN A 106 -8.35 -11.47 -1.70
CA ASN A 106 -8.86 -10.68 -2.80
C ASN A 106 -8.35 -9.22 -2.67
N GLN A 107 -7.63 -8.74 -3.68
CA GLN A 107 -7.03 -7.41 -3.66
C GLN A 107 -8.05 -6.27 -3.79
N ASP A 108 -9.29 -6.59 -4.16
CA ASP A 108 -10.40 -5.63 -4.21
C ASP A 108 -11.21 -5.60 -2.90
N ASP A 109 -10.97 -6.54 -1.99
CA ASP A 109 -11.53 -6.48 -0.63
C ASP A 109 -10.71 -5.49 0.21
N TYR A 110 -11.17 -4.23 0.21
CA TYR A 110 -10.50 -3.16 0.94
C TYR A 110 -10.43 -3.43 2.45
N MET A 111 -11.51 -3.93 3.05
CA MET A 111 -11.57 -4.18 4.50
C MET A 111 -10.58 -5.27 4.91
N LEU A 112 -10.58 -6.39 4.19
CA LEU A 112 -9.65 -7.48 4.44
C LEU A 112 -8.20 -7.04 4.19
N THR A 113 -7.90 -6.45 3.03
CA THR A 113 -6.51 -6.10 2.69
C THR A 113 -5.94 -4.92 3.49
N SER A 114 -6.79 -4.01 3.98
CA SER A 114 -6.41 -2.99 4.96
C SER A 114 -6.05 -3.65 6.30
N THR A 115 -6.84 -4.61 6.75
CA THR A 115 -6.57 -5.40 7.96
C THR A 115 -5.26 -6.18 7.83
N VAL A 116 -5.02 -6.84 6.69
CA VAL A 116 -3.74 -7.51 6.37
C VAL A 116 -2.57 -6.53 6.53
N SER A 117 -2.66 -5.36 5.90
CA SER A 117 -1.59 -4.36 5.92
C SER A 117 -1.28 -3.87 7.33
N ASN A 118 -2.33 -3.60 8.12
CA ASN A 118 -2.19 -3.21 9.53
C ASN A 118 -1.53 -4.32 10.36
N MET A 119 -1.87 -5.59 10.13
CA MET A 119 -1.25 -6.71 10.85
C MET A 119 0.22 -6.87 10.50
N GLN A 120 0.56 -6.80 9.22
CA GLN A 120 1.94 -6.94 8.76
C GLN A 120 2.82 -5.80 9.28
N MET A 121 2.33 -4.55 9.26
CA MET A 121 3.03 -3.43 9.89
C MET A 121 3.16 -3.59 11.41
N GLY A 122 2.10 -4.07 12.07
CA GLY A 122 2.13 -4.38 13.50
C GLY A 122 3.16 -5.46 13.84
N GLN A 123 3.26 -6.51 13.02
CA GLN A 123 4.23 -7.60 13.15
C GLN A 123 5.66 -7.13 12.96
N MET A 124 5.91 -6.32 11.93
CA MET A 124 7.20 -5.68 11.67
C MET A 124 7.68 -4.87 12.89
N GLY A 125 6.76 -4.25 13.63
CA GLY A 125 7.07 -3.48 14.83
C GLY A 125 7.25 -4.28 16.13
N LYS A 126 7.08 -5.61 16.14
CA LYS A 126 7.08 -6.41 17.39
C LYS A 126 8.47 -6.63 17.99
N ARG A 127 9.55 -6.55 17.21
CA ARG A 127 10.92 -6.85 17.65
C ARG A 127 11.91 -5.81 17.13
N PRO A 128 12.98 -5.49 17.89
CA PRO A 128 14.07 -4.67 17.39
C PRO A 128 14.75 -5.34 16.18
N PHE A 129 15.15 -4.55 15.19
CA PHE A 129 15.82 -5.07 13.99
C PHE A 129 17.10 -5.87 14.32
N ALA A 130 17.82 -5.52 15.39
CA ALA A 130 19.02 -6.23 15.83
C ALA A 130 18.77 -7.69 16.25
N GLU A 131 17.52 -8.06 16.56
CA GLU A 131 17.11 -9.42 16.91
C GLU A 131 16.42 -10.16 15.75
N SER A 132 16.24 -9.48 14.61
CA SER A 132 15.54 -10.01 13.44
C SER A 132 16.53 -10.54 12.39
N LYS A 133 16.17 -11.62 11.70
CA LYS A 133 16.97 -12.19 10.60
C LYS A 133 16.96 -11.32 9.35
N SER A 134 15.88 -10.57 9.12
CA SER A 134 15.69 -9.64 8.01
C SER A 134 14.60 -8.61 8.36
N VAL A 135 14.38 -7.63 7.49
CA VAL A 135 13.26 -6.67 7.66
C VAL A 135 11.89 -7.33 7.45
N CYS A 136 11.84 -8.54 6.88
CA CYS A 136 10.61 -9.31 6.70
C CYS A 136 10.36 -10.31 7.84
N ASP A 137 11.28 -10.43 8.80
CA ASP A 137 11.22 -11.47 9.83
C ASP A 137 9.96 -11.32 10.70
N GLY A 138 9.18 -12.40 10.81
CA GLY A 138 7.94 -12.44 11.58
C GLY A 138 6.72 -11.78 10.92
N ILE A 139 6.84 -11.28 9.68
CA ILE A 139 5.70 -10.75 8.90
C ILE A 139 4.96 -11.92 8.25
N ALA A 140 3.62 -11.92 8.32
CA ALA A 140 2.79 -12.96 7.70
C ALA A 140 2.92 -12.95 6.17
N ASP A 141 3.33 -14.08 5.59
CA ASP A 141 3.35 -14.28 4.14
C ASP A 141 2.07 -14.96 3.65
N LEU A 142 1.12 -14.13 3.25
CA LEU A 142 -0.19 -14.59 2.76
C LEU A 142 -0.17 -15.10 1.32
N SER A 143 1.01 -15.29 0.71
CA SER A 143 1.14 -16.10 -0.50
C SER A 143 1.06 -17.61 -0.20
N HIS A 144 1.24 -18.00 1.07
CA HIS A 144 1.06 -19.38 1.53
C HIS A 144 -0.43 -19.66 1.80
N PRO A 145 -1.03 -20.70 1.19
CA PRO A 145 -2.45 -21.02 1.35
C PRO A 145 -2.89 -21.26 2.79
N GLU A 146 -2.07 -21.94 3.58
CA GLU A 146 -2.38 -22.23 4.98
C GLU A 146 -2.38 -20.97 5.83
N GLU A 147 -1.38 -20.10 5.64
CA GLU A 147 -1.29 -18.82 6.33
C GLU A 147 -2.45 -17.89 5.95
N ALA A 148 -2.80 -17.82 4.66
CA ALA A 148 -3.92 -17.03 4.18
C ALA A 148 -5.26 -17.50 4.76
N GLU A 149 -5.48 -18.81 4.84
CA GLU A 149 -6.68 -19.39 5.47
C GLU A 149 -6.71 -19.13 6.98
N ASN A 150 -5.57 -19.25 7.67
CA ASN A 150 -5.45 -18.89 9.08
C ASN A 150 -5.77 -17.41 9.32
N PHE A 151 -5.23 -16.52 8.46
CA PHE A 151 -5.50 -15.09 8.52
C PHE A 151 -6.98 -14.77 8.32
N LYS A 152 -7.62 -15.44 7.36
CA LYS A 152 -9.05 -15.27 7.09
C LYS A 152 -9.90 -15.66 8.31
N LYS A 153 -9.64 -16.82 8.92
CA LYS A 153 -10.35 -17.26 10.13
C LYS A 153 -10.19 -16.28 11.29
N ALA A 154 -8.97 -15.78 11.51
CA ALA A 154 -8.72 -14.77 12.54
C ALA A 154 -9.49 -13.46 12.23
N SER A 155 -9.49 -13.03 10.97
CA SER A 155 -10.18 -11.81 10.52
C SER A 155 -11.69 -11.89 10.71
N GLU A 156 -12.31 -13.05 10.47
CA GLU A 156 -13.75 -13.26 10.71
C GLU A 156 -14.12 -13.04 12.19
N VAL A 157 -13.31 -13.57 13.11
CA VAL A 157 -13.50 -13.37 14.56
C VAL A 157 -13.31 -11.90 14.92
N TYR A 158 -12.25 -11.28 14.41
CA TYR A 158 -11.95 -9.89 14.68
C TYR A 158 -13.03 -8.94 14.15
N PHE A 159 -13.54 -9.15 12.93
CA PHE A 159 -14.63 -8.32 12.38
C PHE A 159 -15.92 -8.45 13.17
N LYS A 160 -16.22 -9.64 13.70
CA LYS A 160 -17.35 -9.83 14.62
C LYS A 160 -17.15 -9.00 15.90
N GLN A 161 -15.96 -9.07 16.51
CA GLN A 161 -15.63 -8.29 17.71
C GLN A 161 -15.65 -6.78 17.45
N MET A 162 -15.14 -6.33 16.29
CA MET A 162 -15.19 -4.93 15.87
C MET A 162 -16.63 -4.43 15.79
N LYS A 163 -17.54 -5.22 15.19
CA LYS A 163 -18.96 -4.88 15.09
C LYS A 163 -19.60 -4.76 16.46
N GLU A 164 -19.42 -5.76 17.33
CA GLU A 164 -19.97 -5.75 18.69
C GLU A 164 -19.44 -4.56 19.52
N THR A 165 -18.16 -4.20 19.34
CA THR A 165 -17.52 -3.06 20.01
C THR A 165 -18.06 -1.73 19.48
N ALA A 166 -18.26 -1.62 18.17
CA ALA A 166 -18.89 -0.44 17.55
C ALA A 166 -20.32 -0.23 18.06
N GLU A 167 -21.10 -1.31 18.19
CA GLU A 167 -22.47 -1.27 18.73
C GLU A 167 -22.52 -0.77 20.19
N ARG A 168 -21.44 -0.96 20.95
CA ARG A 168 -21.27 -0.41 22.31
C ARG A 168 -20.72 1.03 22.33
N ASN A 169 -20.45 1.65 21.19
CA ASN A 169 -19.75 2.94 21.06
C ASN A 169 -18.36 2.95 21.72
N GLU A 170 -17.66 1.82 21.71
CA GLU A 170 -16.32 1.67 22.26
C GLU A 170 -15.25 1.82 21.17
N ALA A 171 -14.03 2.17 21.58
CA ALA A 171 -12.90 2.30 20.67
C ALA A 171 -12.47 0.93 20.11
N ILE A 172 -12.38 0.85 18.78
CA ILE A 172 -11.90 -0.35 18.10
C ILE A 172 -10.37 -0.31 18.02
N HIS A 173 -9.72 -1.37 18.50
CA HIS A 173 -8.27 -1.53 18.38
C HIS A 173 -7.94 -1.97 16.97
N GLY A 174 -7.20 -1.16 16.20
CA GLY A 174 -6.91 -1.42 14.78
C GLY A 174 -5.92 -2.57 14.49
N VAL A 175 -5.43 -3.25 15.51
CA VAL A 175 -4.51 -4.40 15.41
C VAL A 175 -5.21 -5.62 16.01
N MET A 176 -5.43 -6.63 15.17
CA MET A 176 -5.89 -7.96 15.55
C MET A 176 -4.72 -8.74 16.14
N GLU A 177 -4.97 -9.45 17.25
CA GLU A 177 -4.01 -10.45 17.71
C GLU A 177 -3.97 -11.61 16.71
N TYR A 178 -2.87 -11.68 15.95
CA TYR A 178 -2.64 -12.70 14.95
C TYR A 178 -1.28 -13.37 15.16
N LYS A 179 -1.29 -14.70 15.03
CA LYS A 179 -0.09 -15.54 15.11
C LYS A 179 0.06 -16.30 13.81
N ASN A 180 1.22 -16.13 13.18
CA ASN A 180 1.59 -16.86 11.99
C ASN A 180 1.72 -18.34 12.29
N ILE A 181 1.32 -19.16 11.34
CA ILE A 181 1.45 -20.62 11.38
C ILE A 181 2.51 -21.13 10.40
N VAL A 182 2.87 -20.31 9.40
CA VAL A 182 4.02 -20.51 8.52
C VAL A 182 5.15 -19.55 8.93
N THR A 183 6.37 -20.05 9.02
CA THR A 183 7.59 -19.30 9.40
C THR A 183 8.64 -19.34 8.30
#